data_AF-A0A7S1AAW1-F1
#
_entry.id   AF-A0A7S1AAW1-F1
#
_cell.length_a   1.000
_cell.length_b   1.000
_cell.length_c   1.000
_cell.angle_alpha   90.00
_cell.angle_beta   90.00
_cell.angle_gamma   90.00
#
_symmetry.space_group_name_H-M   'P 1'
#
loop_
_entity.id
_entity.type
_entity.pdbx_description
1 polymer ?
#
loop_
_entity_poly.entity_id
_entity_poly.type
_entity_poly.pdbx_seq_one_letter_code
_entity_poly.pdbx_strand_id
1 'polypeptide(L)'
;ALRDIALLGGAAQGVDLGLDDFEPREARQLMDEAVVGSWGYCLCDNANIAPLGSAFWRSLGAGSPRLKDDDNRLLRSIFLPHLSDRLSEGDRFVPPETSFSHVGRLAVLVQQEEETRQRRLEHFLGETFDQEDPGPLFPASWVSNHLVKGEGMVSTCCRHVHDALPLSALQSASVTFDKKTEDGCRFRVYRLGTLEARTTTEHNGKETIGVVFSVKPRHDGKRLTVEDGERVVRVMVHVEHSGFPRRGWRHFVVLETDQRNFVVTERLASGEVSWDENPANLEGRLALAKVLASVAGDVCVKDVRAHRILQAAGKGSSSSKNYARATYVLAAGSCLNAKDRTCA
;
A
#
# COMPACT_ATOMS: atom_id res chain seq x y z
N ALA A 1 10.72 -47.49 11.89
CA ALA A 1 9.26 -47.69 11.98
C ALA A 1 8.62 -46.96 10.81
N LEU A 2 8.51 -47.65 9.67
CA LEU A 2 7.80 -47.20 8.47
C LEU A 2 6.32 -47.51 8.69
N ARG A 3 5.44 -46.51 8.64
CA ARG A 3 4.00 -46.71 8.67
C ARG A 3 3.36 -46.13 7.41
N ASP A 4 2.78 -47.06 6.67
CA ASP A 4 1.67 -47.01 5.72
C ASP A 4 1.00 -45.65 5.49
N ILE A 5 1.22 -45.10 4.29
CA ILE A 5 0.34 -44.09 3.68
C ILE A 5 -0.68 -44.87 2.83
N ALA A 6 -1.87 -45.07 3.39
CA ALA A 6 -3.00 -45.63 2.66
C ALA A 6 -3.51 -44.62 1.63
N LEU A 7 -3.38 -44.97 0.36
CA LEU A 7 -4.03 -44.32 -0.78
C LEU A 7 -5.56 -44.46 -0.65
N LEU A 8 -6.22 -43.43 -0.15
CA LEU A 8 -7.68 -43.28 -0.26
C LEU A 8 -8.01 -42.87 -1.70
N GLY A 9 -8.22 -43.88 -2.55
CA GLY A 9 -8.83 -43.70 -3.86
C GLY A 9 -10.28 -43.25 -3.69
N GLY A 10 -10.54 -41.94 -3.80
CA GLY A 10 -11.88 -41.39 -3.89
C GLY A 10 -12.53 -41.89 -5.18
N ALA A 11 -13.58 -42.70 -5.05
CA ALA A 11 -14.41 -43.11 -6.17
C ALA A 11 -15.05 -41.86 -6.79
N ALA A 12 -14.86 -41.65 -8.09
CA ALA A 12 -15.56 -40.60 -8.82
C ALA A 12 -17.06 -40.88 -8.76
N GLN A 13 -17.78 -40.08 -7.98
CA GLN A 13 -19.23 -40.14 -7.91
C GLN A 13 -19.76 -39.44 -9.16
N GLY A 14 -20.11 -40.22 -10.18
CA GLY A 14 -20.81 -39.71 -11.36
C GLY A 14 -22.14 -39.09 -10.90
N VAL A 15 -22.34 -37.81 -11.19
CA VAL A 15 -23.63 -37.14 -11.00
C VAL A 15 -24.47 -37.50 -12.21
N ASP A 16 -25.41 -38.44 -12.04
CA ASP A 16 -26.43 -38.71 -13.04
C ASP A 16 -27.43 -37.55 -13.05
N LEU A 17 -27.29 -36.67 -14.04
CA LEU A 17 -28.26 -35.62 -14.30
C LEU A 17 -29.41 -36.29 -15.07
N GLY A 18 -30.33 -36.95 -14.38
CA GLY A 18 -31.52 -37.56 -14.99
C GLY A 18 -32.31 -36.51 -15.77
N LEU A 19 -32.05 -36.40 -17.07
CA LEU A 19 -32.70 -35.45 -17.98
C LEU A 19 -34.11 -35.92 -18.39
N ASP A 20 -34.48 -37.15 -18.04
CA ASP A 20 -35.75 -37.77 -18.38
C ASP A 20 -36.94 -37.15 -17.61
N ASP A 21 -36.67 -36.48 -16.47
CA ASP A 21 -37.67 -35.75 -15.68
C ASP A 21 -37.76 -34.25 -16.05
N PHE A 22 -37.06 -33.82 -17.12
CA PHE A 22 -37.17 -32.44 -17.58
C PHE A 22 -38.46 -32.25 -18.39
N GLU A 23 -39.60 -32.20 -17.69
CA GLU A 23 -40.82 -31.68 -18.28
C GLU A 23 -40.62 -30.19 -18.55
N PRO A 24 -40.62 -29.73 -19.82
CA PRO A 24 -40.60 -28.31 -20.12
C PRO A 24 -41.87 -27.72 -19.49
N ARG A 25 -41.70 -27.03 -18.36
CA ARG A 25 -42.80 -26.33 -17.67
C ARG A 25 -43.61 -25.62 -18.73
N GLU A 26 -44.93 -25.88 -18.76
CA GLU A 26 -45.90 -25.13 -19.54
C GLU A 26 -45.47 -23.68 -19.56
N ALA A 27 -45.26 -23.13 -20.76
CA ALA A 27 -44.79 -21.78 -20.95
C ALA A 27 -45.70 -20.86 -20.13
N ARG A 28 -45.26 -20.53 -18.89
CA ARG A 28 -45.96 -19.61 -18.02
C ARG A 28 -46.06 -18.36 -18.88
N GLN A 29 -47.27 -17.98 -19.25
CA GLN A 29 -47.57 -16.65 -19.73
C GLN A 29 -47.07 -15.72 -18.62
N LEU A 30 -45.81 -15.33 -18.73
CA LEU A 30 -45.19 -14.29 -17.93
C LEU A 30 -46.08 -13.09 -18.21
N MET A 31 -46.91 -12.74 -17.23
CA MET A 31 -47.71 -11.53 -17.27
C MET A 31 -46.75 -10.40 -17.68
N ASP A 32 -47.15 -9.58 -18.67
CA ASP A 32 -46.37 -8.50 -19.29
C ASP A 32 -45.50 -7.74 -18.26
N GLU A 33 -44.34 -8.28 -17.92
CA GLU A 33 -43.33 -7.56 -17.16
C GLU A 33 -42.74 -6.58 -18.17
N ALA A 34 -42.91 -5.29 -17.90
CA ALA A 34 -42.31 -4.25 -18.73
C ALA A 34 -40.82 -4.58 -18.88
N VAL A 35 -40.38 -4.75 -20.13
CA VAL A 35 -38.96 -4.87 -20.43
C VAL A 35 -38.36 -3.49 -20.18
N VAL A 36 -37.39 -3.42 -19.26
CA VAL A 36 -36.81 -2.15 -18.80
C VAL A 36 -35.38 -1.97 -19.31
N GLY A 37 -34.63 -3.06 -19.47
CA GLY A 37 -33.27 -3.01 -20.00
C GLY A 37 -33.23 -2.55 -21.45
N SER A 38 -32.49 -1.47 -21.75
CA SER A 38 -32.37 -0.93 -23.11
C SER A 38 -31.72 -1.89 -24.10
N TRP A 39 -30.96 -2.90 -23.63
CA TRP A 39 -30.36 -3.91 -24.50
C TRP A 39 -31.35 -4.92 -25.08
N GLY A 40 -32.59 -5.00 -24.55
CA GLY A 40 -33.63 -5.89 -25.05
C GLY A 40 -34.28 -5.43 -26.35
N TYR A 41 -34.31 -4.13 -26.60
CA TYR A 41 -35.08 -3.54 -27.71
C TYR A 41 -34.21 -3.05 -28.88
N CYS A 42 -32.91 -2.93 -28.71
CA CYS A 42 -32.16 -1.91 -29.46
C CYS A 42 -31.35 -2.39 -30.67
N LEU A 43 -31.52 -3.61 -31.19
CA LEU A 43 -30.55 -4.12 -32.18
C LEU A 43 -31.09 -4.74 -33.46
N CYS A 44 -32.36 -4.51 -33.81
CA CYS A 44 -32.83 -4.77 -35.17
C CYS A 44 -33.92 -3.78 -35.62
N ASP A 45 -33.56 -2.86 -36.53
CA ASP A 45 -34.53 -2.01 -37.26
C ASP A 45 -35.49 -2.84 -38.14
N ASN A 46 -35.20 -4.13 -38.31
CA ASN A 46 -36.12 -5.12 -38.86
C ASN A 46 -36.56 -6.05 -37.72
N ALA A 47 -37.83 -5.96 -37.35
CA ALA A 47 -38.44 -6.58 -36.18
C ALA A 47 -37.93 -8.00 -35.81
N ASN A 48 -37.70 -8.20 -34.50
CA ASN A 48 -37.64 -9.48 -33.77
C ASN A 48 -36.32 -10.27 -33.64
N ILE A 49 -35.14 -9.69 -33.85
CA ILE A 49 -33.88 -10.38 -33.50
C ILE A 49 -33.14 -9.61 -32.41
N ALA A 50 -33.25 -10.10 -31.17
CA ALA A 50 -32.43 -9.64 -30.07
C ALA A 50 -30.95 -9.67 -30.49
N PRO A 51 -30.13 -8.70 -30.04
CA PRO A 51 -28.71 -8.69 -30.32
C PRO A 51 -28.01 -9.92 -29.78
N LEU A 52 -27.82 -10.89 -30.65
CA LEU A 52 -27.12 -12.10 -30.31
C LEU A 52 -25.62 -11.84 -30.38
N GLY A 53 -24.96 -12.21 -29.30
CA GLY A 53 -23.52 -12.30 -29.19
C GLY A 53 -22.70 -11.08 -29.58
N SER A 54 -22.03 -11.07 -30.74
CA SER A 54 -21.02 -10.04 -31.04
C SER A 54 -21.59 -8.63 -31.09
N ALA A 55 -22.87 -8.47 -31.45
CA ALA A 55 -23.55 -7.18 -31.44
C ALA A 55 -23.69 -6.61 -30.02
N PHE A 56 -23.97 -7.46 -29.03
CA PHE A 56 -24.01 -7.09 -27.61
C PHE A 56 -22.61 -6.67 -27.13
N TRP A 57 -21.57 -7.45 -27.44
CA TRP A 57 -20.21 -7.11 -27.02
C TRP A 57 -19.71 -5.79 -27.62
N ARG A 58 -20.04 -5.51 -28.89
CA ARG A 58 -19.74 -4.21 -29.53
C ARG A 58 -20.47 -3.06 -28.85
N SER A 59 -21.70 -3.26 -28.38
CA SER A 59 -22.48 -2.20 -27.74
C SER A 59 -21.93 -1.82 -26.35
N LEU A 60 -21.24 -2.74 -25.67
CA LEU A 60 -20.51 -2.46 -24.42
C LEU A 60 -19.20 -1.68 -24.66
N GLY A 61 -18.69 -1.63 -25.88
CA GLY A 61 -17.49 -0.86 -26.25
C GLY A 61 -17.65 0.66 -26.01
N ALA A 62 -16.54 1.38 -25.92
CA ALA A 62 -16.54 2.82 -25.70
C ALA A 62 -17.28 3.56 -26.84
N GLY A 63 -18.30 4.36 -26.50
CA GLY A 63 -18.98 5.25 -27.43
C GLY A 63 -20.15 4.67 -28.24
N SER A 64 -20.73 3.54 -27.84
CA SER A 64 -21.98 3.06 -28.47
C SER A 64 -23.18 3.91 -28.02
N PRO A 65 -23.89 4.62 -28.91
CA PRO A 65 -25.05 5.44 -28.55
C PRO A 65 -26.33 4.63 -28.30
N ARG A 66 -26.25 3.29 -28.33
CA ARG A 66 -27.43 2.40 -28.36
C ARG A 66 -27.93 1.96 -26.98
N LEU A 67 -27.10 2.06 -25.94
CA LEU A 67 -27.50 1.71 -24.57
C LEU A 67 -27.73 3.00 -23.79
N LYS A 68 -28.75 2.98 -22.91
CA LYS A 68 -28.86 4.02 -21.87
C LYS A 68 -27.59 4.01 -21.02
N ASP A 69 -27.14 5.18 -20.58
CA ASP A 69 -25.88 5.30 -19.84
C ASP A 69 -25.86 4.44 -18.56
N ASP A 70 -26.98 4.38 -17.82
CA ASP A 70 -27.11 3.56 -16.61
C ASP A 70 -27.00 2.06 -16.91
N ASP A 71 -27.69 1.58 -17.95
CA ASP A 71 -27.64 0.19 -18.39
C ASP A 71 -26.25 -0.20 -18.89
N ASN A 72 -25.60 0.70 -19.64
CA ASN A 72 -24.24 0.50 -20.12
C ASN A 72 -23.25 0.41 -18.95
N ARG A 73 -23.39 1.29 -17.94
CA ARG A 73 -22.57 1.25 -16.72
C ARG A 73 -22.79 -0.06 -15.95
N LEU A 74 -24.03 -0.47 -15.76
CA LEU A 74 -24.39 -1.72 -15.10
C LEU A 74 -23.79 -2.93 -15.84
N LEU A 75 -24.06 -3.06 -17.14
CA LEU A 75 -23.57 -4.19 -17.92
C LEU A 75 -22.05 -4.23 -18.01
N ARG A 76 -21.37 -3.08 -18.08
CA ARG A 76 -19.89 -3.04 -18.04
C ARG A 76 -19.32 -3.50 -16.71
N SER A 77 -20.00 -3.19 -15.61
CA SER A 77 -19.57 -3.66 -14.28
C SER A 77 -19.71 -5.18 -14.12
N ILE A 78 -20.69 -5.78 -14.81
CA ILE A 78 -20.93 -7.24 -14.78
C ILE A 78 -20.01 -7.94 -15.78
N PHE A 79 -20.04 -7.50 -17.03
CA PHE A 79 -19.32 -8.11 -18.16
C PHE A 79 -18.04 -7.35 -18.44
N LEU A 80 -17.19 -7.26 -17.41
CA LEU A 80 -15.84 -6.70 -17.50
C LEU A 80 -15.12 -7.32 -18.72
N PRO A 81 -14.87 -6.57 -19.82
CA PRO A 81 -14.52 -7.16 -21.12
C PRO A 81 -13.26 -8.04 -21.13
N HIS A 82 -12.42 -7.87 -20.12
CA HIS A 82 -11.13 -8.51 -19.94
C HIS A 82 -11.16 -9.64 -18.89
N LEU A 83 -12.24 -9.77 -18.09
CA LEU A 83 -12.46 -10.89 -17.18
C LEU A 83 -13.51 -11.87 -17.71
N SER A 84 -14.39 -11.42 -18.60
CA SER A 84 -15.44 -12.27 -19.15
C SER A 84 -14.87 -13.21 -20.21
N ASP A 85 -14.67 -14.47 -19.83
CA ASP A 85 -14.38 -15.58 -20.73
C ASP A 85 -15.47 -15.76 -21.81
N ARG A 86 -16.71 -15.38 -21.47
CA ARG A 86 -17.88 -15.37 -22.36
C ARG A 86 -17.74 -14.46 -23.58
N LEU A 87 -16.77 -13.53 -23.60
CA LEU A 87 -16.46 -12.74 -24.80
C LEU A 87 -16.05 -13.65 -25.97
N SER A 88 -15.39 -14.78 -25.67
CA SER A 88 -14.96 -15.76 -26.67
C SER A 88 -16.11 -16.55 -27.30
N GLU A 89 -17.31 -16.53 -26.70
CA GLU A 89 -18.51 -17.16 -27.26
C GLU A 89 -18.95 -16.48 -28.57
N GLY A 90 -18.52 -15.23 -28.81
CA GLY A 90 -18.86 -14.48 -30.02
C GLY A 90 -20.37 -14.38 -30.21
N ASP A 91 -20.88 -14.83 -31.35
CA ASP A 91 -22.31 -14.83 -31.70
C ASP A 91 -23.16 -15.86 -30.93
N ARG A 92 -22.53 -16.80 -30.20
CA ARG A 92 -23.24 -17.80 -29.37
C ARG A 92 -23.68 -17.24 -28.02
N PHE A 93 -23.15 -16.08 -27.62
CA PHE A 93 -23.50 -15.47 -26.36
C PHE A 93 -24.95 -14.98 -26.38
N VAL A 94 -25.70 -15.41 -25.38
CA VAL A 94 -27.07 -14.94 -25.12
C VAL A 94 -27.01 -13.89 -24.01
N PRO A 95 -27.44 -12.63 -24.26
CA PRO A 95 -27.49 -11.59 -23.25
C PRO A 95 -28.40 -11.95 -22.05
N PRO A 96 -28.16 -11.35 -20.88
CA PRO A 96 -29.04 -11.56 -19.73
C PRO A 96 -30.45 -11.01 -19.98
N GLU A 97 -31.41 -11.58 -19.26
CA GLU A 97 -32.81 -11.18 -19.31
C GLU A 97 -33.00 -9.69 -18.99
N THR A 98 -33.95 -9.07 -19.67
CA THR A 98 -34.19 -7.61 -19.62
C THR A 98 -35.42 -7.24 -18.78
N SER A 99 -35.99 -8.21 -18.07
CA SER A 99 -37.15 -7.99 -17.21
C SER A 99 -36.80 -7.04 -16.05
N PHE A 100 -37.75 -6.20 -15.65
CA PHE A 100 -37.54 -5.25 -14.57
C PHE A 100 -37.04 -5.93 -13.28
N SER A 101 -37.61 -7.09 -12.95
CA SER A 101 -37.25 -7.87 -11.78
C SER A 101 -35.82 -8.43 -11.83
N HIS A 102 -35.34 -8.81 -13.02
CA HIS A 102 -33.96 -9.27 -13.21
C HIS A 102 -32.97 -8.11 -13.14
N VAL A 103 -33.22 -7.04 -13.90
CA VAL A 103 -32.35 -5.86 -13.96
C VAL A 103 -32.24 -5.17 -12.59
N GLY A 104 -33.36 -5.03 -11.88
CA GLY A 104 -33.37 -4.47 -10.52
C GLY A 104 -32.52 -5.30 -9.54
N ARG A 105 -32.60 -6.65 -9.62
CA ARG A 105 -31.75 -7.54 -8.81
C ARG A 105 -30.28 -7.42 -9.17
N LEU A 106 -29.94 -7.38 -10.46
CA LEU A 106 -28.55 -7.18 -10.91
C LEU A 106 -27.97 -5.87 -10.40
N ALA A 107 -28.73 -4.78 -10.44
CA ALA A 107 -28.29 -3.49 -9.94
C ALA A 107 -27.99 -3.52 -8.44
N VAL A 108 -28.85 -4.16 -7.64
CA VAL A 108 -28.61 -4.36 -6.20
C VAL A 108 -27.35 -5.19 -5.94
N LEU A 109 -27.14 -6.29 -6.69
CA LEU A 109 -25.95 -7.13 -6.54
C LEU A 109 -24.67 -6.40 -6.88
N VAL A 110 -24.66 -5.61 -7.97
CA VAL A 110 -23.51 -4.80 -8.38
C VAL A 110 -23.18 -3.73 -7.32
N GLN A 111 -24.21 -3.11 -6.74
CA GLN A 111 -24.01 -2.17 -5.64
C GLN A 111 -23.38 -2.85 -4.41
N GLN A 112 -23.86 -4.03 -4.03
CA GLN A 112 -23.29 -4.81 -2.92
C GLN A 112 -21.83 -5.23 -3.16
N GLU A 113 -21.49 -5.56 -4.41
CA GLU A 113 -20.11 -5.86 -4.81
C GLU A 113 -19.22 -4.62 -4.68
N GLU A 114 -19.70 -3.45 -5.11
CA GLU A 114 -18.98 -2.17 -4.97
C GLU A 114 -18.72 -1.82 -3.49
N GLU A 115 -19.73 -1.95 -2.64
CA GLU A 115 -19.61 -1.76 -1.20
C GLU A 115 -18.60 -2.74 -0.57
N THR A 116 -18.53 -3.97 -1.09
CA THR A 116 -17.55 -4.97 -0.65
C THR A 116 -16.14 -4.61 -1.11
N ARG A 117 -15.97 -4.14 -2.35
CA ARG A 117 -14.68 -3.64 -2.85
C ARG A 117 -14.19 -2.47 -2.02
N GLN A 118 -15.05 -1.52 -1.69
CA GLN A 118 -14.69 -0.37 -0.87
C GLN A 118 -14.28 -0.81 0.55
N ARG A 119 -15.01 -1.74 1.17
CA ARG A 119 -14.63 -2.31 2.48
C ARG A 119 -13.29 -3.04 2.44
N ARG A 120 -13.00 -3.79 1.37
CA ARG A 120 -11.68 -4.43 1.16
C ARG A 120 -10.58 -3.39 1.09
N LEU A 121 -10.79 -2.33 0.31
CA LEU A 121 -9.83 -1.23 0.17
C LEU A 121 -9.56 -0.56 1.52
N GLU A 122 -10.60 -0.17 2.24
CA GLU A 122 -10.49 0.46 3.56
C GLU A 122 -9.78 -0.44 4.57
N HIS A 123 -10.15 -1.72 4.62
CA HIS A 123 -9.51 -2.68 5.51
C HIS A 123 -8.03 -2.85 5.16
N PHE A 124 -7.70 -3.06 3.87
CA PHE A 124 -6.32 -3.21 3.40
C PHE A 124 -5.46 -1.97 3.67
N LEU A 125 -6.01 -0.77 3.53
CA LEU A 125 -5.29 0.47 3.83
C LEU A 125 -5.30 0.81 5.33
N GLY A 126 -6.02 0.05 6.15
CA GLY A 126 -6.11 0.24 7.60
C GLY A 126 -4.97 -0.42 8.39
N GLU A 127 -4.67 0.12 9.57
CA GLU A 127 -3.53 -0.32 10.40
C GLU A 127 -3.62 -1.78 10.86
N THR A 128 -4.85 -2.30 10.92
CA THR A 128 -5.18 -3.64 11.43
C THR A 128 -5.03 -4.76 10.41
N PHE A 129 -4.77 -4.44 9.15
CA PHE A 129 -4.56 -5.47 8.13
C PHE A 129 -3.30 -6.27 8.42
N ASP A 130 -3.45 -7.60 8.45
CA ASP A 130 -2.38 -8.57 8.59
C ASP A 130 -2.21 -9.31 7.26
N GLN A 131 -0.96 -9.44 6.79
CA GLN A 131 -0.64 -10.13 5.54
C GLN A 131 -0.83 -11.65 5.66
N GLU A 132 -0.67 -12.20 6.87
CA GLU A 132 -0.82 -13.64 7.14
C GLU A 132 -2.28 -14.04 7.40
N ASP A 133 -3.06 -13.11 7.97
CA ASP A 133 -4.50 -13.24 8.16
C ASP A 133 -5.25 -11.99 7.66
N PRO A 134 -5.46 -11.88 6.33
CA PRO A 134 -6.18 -10.75 5.71
C PRO A 134 -7.62 -10.56 6.22
N GLY A 135 -8.18 -11.55 6.89
CA GLY A 135 -9.56 -11.56 7.37
C GLY A 135 -10.58 -11.95 6.29
N PRO A 136 -11.88 -12.00 6.67
CA PRO A 136 -12.95 -12.61 5.89
C PRO A 136 -13.39 -11.81 4.66
N LEU A 137 -12.93 -10.57 4.52
CA LEU A 137 -13.25 -9.75 3.35
C LEU A 137 -12.47 -10.18 2.10
N PHE A 138 -11.41 -10.98 2.25
CA PHE A 138 -10.54 -11.42 1.17
C PHE A 138 -10.74 -12.90 0.85
N PRO A 139 -10.32 -13.35 -0.35
CA PRO A 139 -10.37 -14.77 -0.69
C PRO A 139 -9.64 -15.63 0.35
N ALA A 140 -10.26 -16.73 0.76
CA ALA A 140 -9.66 -17.66 1.74
C ALA A 140 -8.30 -18.22 1.28
N SER A 141 -8.02 -18.23 -0.03
CA SER A 141 -6.73 -18.61 -0.62
C SER A 141 -5.58 -17.63 -0.30
N TRP A 142 -5.88 -16.46 0.27
CA TRP A 142 -4.86 -15.51 0.71
C TRP A 142 -4.29 -15.85 2.08
N VAL A 143 -5.04 -16.56 2.93
CA VAL A 143 -4.57 -16.98 4.25
C VAL A 143 -3.42 -17.96 4.06
N SER A 144 -2.28 -17.66 4.69
CA SER A 144 -1.10 -18.52 4.61
C SER A 144 -1.38 -19.81 5.39
N ASN A 145 -1.51 -20.94 4.68
CA ASN A 145 -1.68 -22.25 5.32
C ASN A 145 -0.42 -22.68 6.10
N HIS A 146 0.67 -21.93 6.01
CA HIS A 146 1.88 -22.18 6.76
C HIS A 146 1.73 -21.60 8.17
N LEU A 147 1.08 -22.38 9.04
CA LEU A 147 0.99 -22.15 10.49
C LEU A 147 2.36 -22.34 11.18
N VAL A 148 3.42 -21.73 10.65
CA VAL A 148 4.67 -21.60 11.38
C VAL A 148 4.46 -20.42 12.31
N LYS A 149 4.17 -20.71 13.59
CA LYS A 149 4.14 -19.72 14.67
C LYS A 149 5.52 -19.07 14.79
N GLY A 150 5.82 -18.13 13.90
CA GLY A 150 6.95 -17.24 14.00
C GLY A 150 6.56 -16.11 14.94
N GLU A 151 7.08 -16.16 16.17
CA GLU A 151 6.97 -15.09 17.16
C GLU A 151 7.62 -13.81 16.61
N GLY A 152 6.81 -12.93 16.03
CA GLY A 152 7.34 -11.71 15.43
C GLY A 152 6.29 -10.81 14.82
N MET A 153 5.15 -10.64 15.48
CA MET A 153 4.13 -9.67 15.04
C MET A 153 4.75 -8.27 15.03
N VAL A 154 4.99 -7.70 13.86
CA VAL A 154 5.59 -6.37 13.73
C VAL A 154 4.52 -5.33 14.07
N SER A 155 4.80 -4.43 15.00
CA SER A 155 3.87 -3.34 15.32
C SER A 155 4.06 -2.21 14.32
N THR A 156 3.09 -2.03 13.44
CA THR A 156 2.99 -0.86 12.59
C THR A 156 2.67 0.36 13.46
N CYS A 157 3.40 1.46 13.32
CA CYS A 157 3.16 2.69 14.09
C CYS A 157 2.89 3.84 13.11
N CYS A 158 1.69 4.39 13.18
CA CYS A 158 1.21 5.24 12.12
C CYS A 158 1.69 6.68 12.25
N ARG A 159 2.35 7.13 11.18
CA ARG A 159 2.33 8.52 10.74
C ARG A 159 1.95 8.47 9.28
N HIS A 160 0.78 9.00 8.94
CA HIS A 160 0.37 9.10 7.55
C HIS A 160 1.32 10.08 6.85
N VAL A 161 2.24 9.56 6.05
CA VAL A 161 3.09 10.37 5.18
C VAL A 161 2.38 10.45 3.83
N HIS A 162 1.33 11.27 3.76
CA HIS A 162 0.38 11.21 2.63
C HIS A 162 0.97 11.60 1.25
N ASP A 163 2.13 12.26 1.16
CA ASP A 163 2.55 12.87 -0.12
C ASP A 163 4.00 12.63 -0.56
N ALA A 164 4.79 11.79 0.12
CA ALA A 164 6.24 11.82 -0.08
C ALA A 164 6.82 10.71 -0.96
N LEU A 165 6.13 9.58 -1.16
CA LEU A 165 6.71 8.43 -1.84
C LEU A 165 6.26 8.37 -3.31
N PRO A 166 7.12 8.68 -4.29
CA PRO A 166 6.76 8.50 -5.69
C PRO A 166 6.69 7.01 -6.03
N LEU A 167 5.77 6.61 -6.92
CA LEU A 167 5.67 5.22 -7.42
C LEU A 167 7.01 4.71 -7.99
N SER A 168 7.86 5.58 -8.52
CA SER A 168 9.20 5.21 -9.00
C SER A 168 10.11 4.67 -7.89
N ALA A 169 9.95 5.12 -6.64
CA ALA A 169 10.71 4.58 -5.51
C ALA A 169 10.31 3.14 -5.15
N LEU A 170 9.10 2.71 -5.53
CA LEU A 170 8.64 1.34 -5.31
C LEU A 170 9.24 0.35 -6.30
N GLN A 171 9.74 0.79 -7.45
CA GLN A 171 10.32 -0.09 -8.47
C GLN A 171 11.55 -0.86 -7.98
N SER A 172 12.29 -0.30 -7.02
CA SER A 172 13.43 -0.95 -6.38
C SER A 172 13.10 -1.61 -5.03
N ALA A 173 11.86 -1.48 -4.55
CA ALA A 173 11.46 -2.00 -3.25
C ALA A 173 11.09 -3.48 -3.32
N SER A 174 11.31 -4.23 -2.24
CA SER A 174 10.86 -5.62 -2.14
C SER A 174 9.36 -5.68 -1.90
N VAL A 175 8.64 -6.46 -2.71
CA VAL A 175 7.21 -6.74 -2.52
C VAL A 175 7.07 -7.89 -1.52
N THR A 176 6.45 -7.63 -0.36
CA THR A 176 6.22 -8.66 0.68
C THR A 176 4.85 -9.31 0.55
N PHE A 177 3.90 -8.61 -0.06
CA PHE A 177 2.56 -9.11 -0.32
C PHE A 177 2.15 -8.71 -1.73
N ASP A 178 1.64 -9.67 -2.51
CA ASP A 178 1.13 -9.43 -3.86
C ASP A 178 0.01 -10.43 -4.16
N LYS A 179 -1.23 -9.95 -4.09
CA LYS A 179 -2.41 -10.80 -4.28
C LYS A 179 -3.45 -10.10 -5.15
N LYS A 180 -4.30 -10.90 -5.79
CA LYS A 180 -5.42 -10.43 -6.61
C LYS A 180 -6.72 -11.03 -6.13
N THR A 181 -7.77 -10.21 -6.13
CA THR A 181 -9.16 -10.63 -5.92
C THR A 181 -9.77 -11.13 -7.22
N GLU A 182 -10.94 -11.74 -7.12
CA GLU A 182 -11.73 -12.30 -8.23
C GLU A 182 -12.14 -11.25 -9.28
N ASP A 183 -12.35 -10.00 -8.86
CA ASP A 183 -12.63 -8.85 -9.73
C ASP A 183 -11.35 -8.28 -10.38
N GLY A 184 -10.19 -8.93 -10.19
CA GLY A 184 -8.92 -8.55 -10.78
C GLY A 184 -8.21 -7.39 -10.09
N CYS A 185 -8.77 -6.84 -9.00
CA CYS A 185 -8.09 -5.83 -8.20
C CYS A 185 -6.83 -6.43 -7.55
N ARG A 186 -5.70 -5.75 -7.68
CA ARG A 186 -4.40 -6.19 -7.14
C ARG A 186 -4.02 -5.36 -5.95
N PHE A 187 -3.63 -6.03 -4.88
CA PHE A 187 -3.22 -5.44 -3.61
C PHE A 187 -1.76 -5.80 -3.37
N ARG A 188 -0.92 -4.79 -3.14
CA ARG A 188 0.50 -5.02 -2.87
C ARG A 188 0.98 -4.29 -1.64
N VAL A 189 1.89 -4.94 -0.92
CA VAL A 189 2.64 -4.34 0.17
C VAL A 189 4.12 -4.34 -0.21
N TYR A 190 4.71 -3.14 -0.24
CA TYR A 190 6.12 -2.93 -0.48
C TYR A 190 6.82 -2.58 0.82
N ARG A 191 8.00 -3.14 1.02
CA ARG A 191 8.87 -2.80 2.14
C ARG A 191 10.09 -2.04 1.65
N LEU A 192 10.29 -0.84 2.20
CA LEU A 192 11.42 0.03 1.93
C LEU A 192 12.08 0.42 3.27
N GLY A 193 12.98 -0.44 3.76
CA GLY A 193 13.58 -0.32 5.08
C GLY A 193 12.53 -0.37 6.19
N THR A 194 12.35 0.75 6.90
CA THR A 194 11.35 0.94 7.97
C THR A 194 10.04 1.54 7.46
N LEU A 195 9.81 1.56 6.14
CA LEU A 195 8.55 2.00 5.54
C LEU A 195 7.84 0.81 4.91
N GLU A 196 6.51 0.81 5.05
CA GLU A 196 5.61 -0.09 4.36
C GLU A 196 4.67 0.75 3.51
N ALA A 197 4.68 0.55 2.19
CA ALA A 197 3.74 1.20 1.29
C ALA A 197 2.72 0.17 0.81
N ARG A 198 1.44 0.50 0.94
CA ARG A 198 0.35 -0.34 0.44
C ARG A 198 -0.24 0.31 -0.80
N THR A 199 -0.29 -0.46 -1.87
CA THR A 199 -0.81 -0.01 -3.16
C THR A 199 -1.97 -0.87 -3.59
N THR A 200 -2.86 -0.27 -4.36
CA THR A 200 -3.90 -0.99 -5.08
C THR A 200 -3.79 -0.71 -6.56
N THR A 201 -4.25 -1.65 -7.36
CA THR A 201 -4.37 -1.50 -8.81
C THR A 201 -5.73 -2.05 -9.19
N GLU A 202 -6.66 -1.15 -9.54
CA GLU A 202 -7.91 -1.54 -10.17
C GLU A 202 -7.65 -2.27 -11.48
N HIS A 203 -8.63 -3.00 -11.98
CA HIS A 203 -8.46 -3.70 -13.24
C HIS A 203 -8.12 -2.72 -14.38
N ASN A 204 -6.98 -2.96 -15.07
CA ASN A 204 -6.40 -2.05 -16.08
C ASN A 204 -6.14 -0.62 -15.57
N GLY A 205 -6.21 -0.40 -14.27
CA GLY A 205 -5.88 0.85 -13.62
C GLY A 205 -4.37 1.04 -13.52
N LYS A 206 -3.97 2.27 -13.21
CA LYS A 206 -2.60 2.53 -12.75
C LYS A 206 -2.52 2.14 -11.28
N GLU A 207 -1.36 1.61 -10.89
CA GLU A 207 -1.07 1.38 -9.48
C GLU A 207 -1.10 2.71 -8.72
N THR A 208 -1.80 2.74 -7.60
CA THR A 208 -1.92 3.92 -6.73
C THR A 208 -1.43 3.56 -5.33
N ILE A 209 -0.68 4.48 -4.71
CA ILE A 209 -0.29 4.33 -3.30
C ILE A 209 -1.49 4.79 -2.47
N GLY A 210 -2.09 3.85 -1.74
CA GLY A 210 -3.21 4.17 -0.85
C GLY A 210 -2.72 4.67 0.51
N VAL A 211 -1.66 4.06 1.06
CA VAL A 211 -1.09 4.47 2.36
C VAL A 211 0.39 4.10 2.47
N VAL A 212 1.12 4.87 3.28
CA VAL A 212 2.51 4.58 3.69
C VAL A 212 2.60 4.60 5.21
N PHE A 213 3.06 3.50 5.78
CA PHE A 213 3.29 3.30 7.20
C PHE A 213 4.78 3.35 7.54
N SER A 214 5.09 3.79 8.77
CA SER A 214 6.39 3.52 9.37
C SER A 214 6.29 2.23 10.17
N VAL A 215 7.08 1.25 9.76
CA VAL A 215 7.21 -0.04 10.44
C VAL A 215 8.35 0.09 11.43
N LYS A 216 8.04 0.03 12.71
CA LYS A 216 9.07 -0.06 13.74
C LYS A 216 9.37 -1.54 13.97
N PRO A 217 10.62 -2.00 13.77
CA PRO A 217 10.97 -3.32 14.28
C PRO A 217 10.66 -3.35 15.77
N ARG A 218 9.96 -4.41 16.22
CA ARG A 218 9.82 -4.68 17.64
C ARG A 218 11.21 -5.03 18.16
N HIS A 219 11.93 -4.02 18.64
CA HIS A 219 13.11 -4.27 19.44
C HIS A 219 12.61 -4.69 20.81
N ASP A 220 12.45 -5.99 21.01
CA ASP A 220 12.33 -6.58 22.36
C ASP A 220 13.68 -6.47 23.12
N GLY A 221 14.73 -6.00 22.43
CA GLY A 221 16.02 -5.67 23.00
C GLY A 221 15.99 -4.35 23.77
N LYS A 222 16.56 -4.36 24.98
CA LYS A 222 16.93 -3.17 25.74
C LYS A 222 17.54 -2.13 24.79
N ARG A 223 16.98 -0.91 24.77
CA ARG A 223 17.58 0.23 24.07
C ARG A 223 19.06 0.28 24.46
N LEU A 224 19.94 0.02 23.50
CA LEU A 224 21.37 0.17 23.70
C LEU A 224 21.61 1.67 23.91
N THR A 225 21.94 2.02 25.15
CA THR A 225 22.36 3.37 25.52
C THR A 225 23.76 3.61 25.00
N VAL A 226 23.97 4.74 24.35
CA VAL A 226 25.29 5.13 23.85
C VAL A 226 26.11 5.63 25.02
N GLU A 227 27.26 5.00 25.27
CA GLU A 227 28.14 5.42 26.35
C GLU A 227 28.85 6.73 26.00
N ASP A 228 28.99 7.61 26.99
CA ASP A 228 29.64 8.92 26.81
C ASP A 228 31.09 8.82 26.28
N GLY A 229 31.76 7.68 26.54
CA GLY A 229 33.13 7.41 26.12
C GLY A 229 33.27 6.85 24.69
N GLU A 230 32.17 6.50 24.02
CA GLU A 230 32.21 6.02 22.63
C GLU A 230 32.79 7.10 21.70
N ARG A 231 33.63 6.68 20.76
CA ARG A 231 34.23 7.60 19.79
C ARG A 231 33.33 7.73 18.58
N VAL A 232 33.08 8.96 18.15
CA VAL A 232 32.36 9.23 16.91
C VAL A 232 33.31 8.95 15.75
N VAL A 233 33.05 7.90 14.97
CA VAL A 233 33.89 7.51 13.82
C VAL A 233 33.42 8.15 12.52
N ARG A 234 32.14 8.49 12.40
CA ARG A 234 31.59 9.14 11.22
C ARG A 234 30.49 10.12 11.59
N VAL A 235 30.51 11.28 10.94
CA VAL A 235 29.55 12.36 11.12
C VAL A 235 28.92 12.66 9.76
N MET A 236 27.59 12.70 9.71
CA MET A 236 26.85 13.02 8.49
C MET A 236 25.83 14.12 8.76
N VAL A 237 25.76 15.11 7.87
CA VAL A 237 24.69 16.12 7.89
C VAL A 237 23.67 15.77 6.84
N HIS A 238 22.41 15.74 7.25
CA HIS A 238 21.29 15.47 6.38
C HIS A 238 20.34 16.66 6.34
N VAL A 239 19.65 16.79 5.21
CA VAL A 239 18.52 17.70 5.06
C VAL A 239 17.31 16.93 4.55
N GLU A 240 16.17 17.13 5.18
CA GLU A 240 14.90 16.58 4.76
C GLU A 240 13.86 17.69 4.65
N HIS A 241 12.85 17.47 3.81
CA HIS A 241 11.73 18.40 3.72
C HIS A 241 10.88 18.25 4.98
N SER A 242 10.60 19.35 5.70
CA SER A 242 9.59 19.30 6.75
C SER A 242 8.23 19.16 6.09
N GLY A 243 7.50 18.08 6.38
CA GLY A 243 6.18 17.83 5.80
C GLY A 243 5.19 18.97 6.03
N PHE A 244 4.03 18.91 5.37
CA PHE A 244 2.92 19.84 5.60
C PHE A 244 2.55 19.91 7.10
N PRO A 245 2.16 21.07 7.64
CA PRO A 245 1.81 22.31 6.93
C PRO A 245 2.96 23.30 6.70
N ARG A 246 4.13 23.11 7.32
CA ARG A 246 5.24 24.07 7.23
C ARG A 246 6.21 23.66 6.13
N ARG A 247 6.14 24.34 4.98
CA ARG A 247 7.19 24.25 3.95
C ARG A 247 8.49 24.78 4.51
N GLY A 248 9.46 23.88 4.70
CA GLY A 248 10.74 24.20 5.28
C GLY A 248 11.70 23.02 5.14
N TRP A 249 12.95 23.26 5.50
CA TRP A 249 13.99 22.25 5.48
C TRP A 249 14.43 21.98 6.91
N ARG A 250 14.41 20.71 7.27
CA ARG A 250 14.90 20.23 8.56
C ARG A 250 16.31 19.68 8.37
N HIS A 251 17.23 20.17 9.18
CA HIS A 251 18.62 19.74 9.15
C HIS A 251 18.89 18.95 10.42
N PHE A 252 19.50 17.78 10.26
CA PHE A 252 19.89 16.93 11.38
C PHE A 252 21.27 16.34 11.14
N VAL A 253 21.92 15.95 12.22
CA VAL A 253 23.24 15.32 12.20
C VAL A 253 23.09 13.89 12.70
N VAL A 254 23.73 12.97 11.99
CA VAL A 254 23.86 11.56 12.37
C VAL A 254 25.31 11.33 12.77
N LEU A 255 25.51 10.83 13.97
CA LEU A 255 26.81 10.42 14.51
C LEU A 255 26.80 8.90 14.54
N GLU A 256 27.79 8.28 13.92
CA GLU A 256 28.07 6.85 14.06
C GLU A 256 29.27 6.68 14.97
N THR A 257 29.15 5.78 15.95
CA THR A 257 30.21 5.49 16.92
C THR A 257 31.04 4.27 16.54
N ASP A 258 32.19 4.10 17.20
CA ASP A 258 33.05 2.93 17.06
C ASP A 258 32.38 1.61 17.51
N GLN A 259 31.37 1.69 18.37
CA GLN A 259 30.52 0.55 18.76
C GLN A 259 29.33 0.31 17.81
N ARG A 260 29.31 0.97 16.64
CA ARG A 260 28.21 0.92 15.66
C ARG A 260 26.86 1.38 16.20
N ASN A 261 26.87 2.26 17.20
CA ASN A 261 25.68 2.97 17.60
C ASN A 261 25.47 4.21 16.72
N PHE A 262 24.22 4.65 16.64
CA PHE A 262 23.85 5.86 15.93
C PHE A 262 23.22 6.87 16.88
N VAL A 263 23.61 8.13 16.78
CA VAL A 263 22.95 9.24 17.46
C VAL A 263 22.44 10.22 16.43
N VAL A 264 21.16 10.57 16.51
CA VAL A 264 20.59 11.66 15.72
C VAL A 264 20.34 12.86 16.60
N THR A 265 20.89 14.01 16.20
CA THR A 265 20.70 15.26 16.91
C THR A 265 20.30 16.38 15.97
N GLU A 266 19.32 17.17 16.38
CA GLU A 266 18.78 18.28 15.58
C GLU A 266 18.14 19.35 16.47
N ARG A 267 17.90 20.52 15.88
CA ARG A 267 17.09 21.56 16.53
C ARG A 267 15.71 21.60 15.89
N LEU A 268 14.69 21.34 16.71
CA LEU A 268 13.29 21.35 16.31
C LEU A 268 12.80 22.77 16.06
N ALA A 269 11.65 22.90 15.40
CA ALA A 269 11.01 24.19 15.15
C ALA A 269 10.58 24.92 16.43
N SER A 270 10.45 24.19 17.55
CA SER A 270 10.24 24.74 18.90
C SER A 270 11.48 25.41 19.48
N GLY A 271 12.65 25.24 18.86
CA GLY A 271 13.95 25.67 19.40
C GLY A 271 14.62 24.63 20.29
N GLU A 272 13.90 23.57 20.68
CA GLU A 272 14.42 22.45 21.45
C GLU A 272 15.45 21.64 20.65
N VAL A 273 16.51 21.17 21.32
CA VAL A 273 17.52 20.30 20.71
C VAL A 273 17.24 18.84 21.07
N SER A 274 16.82 18.05 20.09
CA SER A 274 16.58 16.61 20.26
C SER A 274 17.87 15.82 20.19
N TRP A 275 17.87 14.66 20.85
CA TRP A 275 18.96 13.69 20.87
C TRP A 275 18.33 12.32 20.96
N ASP A 276 18.44 11.54 19.90
CA ASP A 276 17.85 10.22 19.80
C ASP A 276 18.96 9.19 19.57
N GLU A 277 19.11 8.28 20.53
CA GLU A 277 20.09 7.20 20.52
C GLU A 277 19.46 5.97 19.88
N ASN A 278 20.15 5.42 18.90
CA ASN A 278 19.74 4.29 18.09
C ASN A 278 18.26 4.41 17.63
N PRO A 279 17.92 5.50 16.89
CA PRO A 279 16.54 5.71 16.47
C PRO A 279 16.08 4.56 15.57
N ALA A 280 15.03 3.85 15.97
CA ALA A 280 14.51 2.70 15.23
C ALA A 280 14.05 3.04 13.80
N ASN A 281 13.78 4.32 13.52
CA ASN A 281 13.37 4.82 12.21
C ASN A 281 14.49 5.55 11.46
N LEU A 282 15.76 5.36 11.85
CA LEU A 282 16.89 6.03 11.20
C LEU A 282 16.89 5.79 9.69
N GLU A 283 16.84 4.54 9.26
CA GLU A 283 16.92 4.17 7.85
C GLU A 283 15.81 4.83 7.00
N GLY A 284 14.55 4.75 7.42
CA GLY A 284 13.45 5.40 6.72
C GLY A 284 13.60 6.93 6.69
N ARG A 285 14.15 7.52 7.75
CA ARG A 285 14.47 8.95 7.78
C ARG A 285 15.61 9.31 6.81
N LEU A 286 16.66 8.49 6.74
CA LEU A 286 17.78 8.67 5.81
C LEU A 286 17.32 8.52 4.35
N ALA A 287 16.39 7.62 4.06
CA ALA A 287 15.84 7.42 2.71
C ALA A 287 15.09 8.66 2.18
N LEU A 288 14.48 9.45 3.07
CA LEU A 288 13.78 10.70 2.74
C LEU A 288 14.70 11.93 2.77
N ALA A 289 15.93 11.76 3.26
CA ALA A 289 16.85 12.85 3.47
C ALA A 289 17.98 12.86 2.43
N LYS A 290 18.41 14.06 2.05
CA LYS A 290 19.61 14.26 1.25
C LYS A 290 20.82 14.42 2.16
N VAL A 291 21.88 13.65 1.92
CA VAL A 291 23.19 13.86 2.55
C VAL A 291 23.80 15.17 2.02
N LEU A 292 24.16 16.08 2.91
CA LEU A 292 24.85 17.32 2.59
C LEU A 292 26.37 17.23 2.76
N ALA A 293 26.83 16.49 3.78
CA ALA A 293 28.24 16.33 4.09
C ALA A 293 28.47 15.04 4.89
N SER A 294 29.65 14.45 4.75
CA SER A 294 30.10 13.30 5.54
C SER A 294 31.61 13.39 5.79
N VAL A 295 32.04 13.12 7.01
CA VAL A 295 33.47 13.12 7.40
C VAL A 295 33.70 12.11 8.53
N ALA A 296 34.96 11.68 8.70
CA ALA A 296 35.37 10.95 9.88
C ALA A 296 35.27 11.86 11.12
N GLY A 297 34.81 11.31 12.23
CA GLY A 297 34.84 12.00 13.53
C GLY A 297 36.08 11.61 14.33
N ASP A 298 36.43 12.44 15.31
CA ASP A 298 37.51 12.12 16.27
C ASP A 298 37.21 12.59 17.71
N VAL A 299 35.93 12.83 18.00
CA VAL A 299 35.48 13.29 19.32
C VAL A 299 34.72 12.20 20.06
N CYS A 300 34.61 12.31 21.39
CA CYS A 300 33.75 11.43 22.15
C CYS A 300 32.30 11.91 22.12
N VAL A 301 31.35 10.98 22.30
CA VAL A 301 29.91 11.30 22.39
C VAL A 301 29.64 12.33 23.50
N LYS A 302 30.38 12.26 24.61
CA LYS A 302 30.34 13.25 25.71
C LYS A 302 30.56 14.69 25.24
N ASP A 303 31.51 14.92 24.33
CA ASP A 303 31.85 16.27 23.86
C ASP A 303 30.70 16.85 23.03
N VAL A 304 30.09 16.03 22.19
CA VAL A 304 28.92 16.42 21.40
C VAL A 304 27.70 16.66 22.30
N ARG A 305 27.53 15.85 23.35
CA ARG A 305 26.49 16.02 24.36
C ARG A 305 26.67 17.33 25.14
N ALA A 306 27.90 17.67 25.54
CA ALA A 306 28.21 18.95 26.17
C ALA A 306 27.88 20.14 25.24
N HIS A 307 28.21 20.03 23.96
CA HIS A 307 27.83 21.05 22.96
C HIS A 307 26.32 21.21 22.83
N ARG A 308 25.57 20.11 22.83
CA ARG A 308 24.10 20.15 22.83
C ARG A 308 23.56 20.95 24.02
N ILE A 309 24.08 20.73 25.23
CA ILE A 309 23.64 21.46 26.43
C ILE A 309 23.91 22.96 26.28
N LEU A 310 25.10 23.33 25.78
CA LEU A 310 25.45 24.74 25.53
C LEU A 310 24.52 25.40 24.49
N GLN A 311 24.21 24.70 23.40
CA GLN A 311 23.31 25.20 22.35
C GLN A 311 21.86 25.32 22.82
N ALA A 312 21.41 24.43 23.71
CA ALA A 312 20.08 24.45 24.31
C ALA A 312 19.88 25.66 25.25
N ALA A 313 20.94 26.12 25.93
CA ALA A 313 20.89 27.29 26.81
C ALA A 313 20.83 28.64 26.06
N GLY A 314 21.25 28.68 24.79
CA GLY A 314 21.24 29.89 23.98
C GLY A 314 19.81 30.33 23.62
N LYS A 315 19.38 31.52 24.07
CA LYS A 315 18.07 32.13 23.74
C LYS A 315 17.93 32.60 22.28
N GLY A 316 18.93 32.37 21.43
CA GLY A 316 18.87 32.76 20.03
C GLY A 316 18.00 31.81 19.21
N SER A 317 17.21 32.34 18.27
CA SER A 317 16.50 31.55 17.26
C SER A 317 17.47 31.00 16.20
N SER A 318 18.53 30.32 16.65
CA SER A 318 19.46 29.66 15.74
C SER A 318 18.66 28.68 14.89
N SER A 319 18.67 28.86 13.57
CA SER A 319 18.02 27.92 12.66
C SER A 319 18.56 26.50 12.84
N SER A 320 17.75 25.48 12.54
CA SER A 320 18.16 24.07 12.54
C SER A 320 19.45 23.84 11.75
N LYS A 321 19.61 24.58 10.64
CA LYS A 321 20.81 24.61 9.80
C LYS A 321 22.06 25.03 10.57
N ASN A 322 21.98 26.09 11.39
CA ASN A 322 23.14 26.59 12.15
C ASN A 322 23.55 25.60 13.24
N TYR A 323 22.57 25.01 13.93
CA TYR A 323 22.83 23.97 14.92
C TYR A 323 23.49 22.74 14.29
N ALA A 324 22.94 22.24 13.19
CA ALA A 324 23.49 21.08 12.48
C ALA A 324 24.91 21.34 11.98
N ARG A 325 25.17 22.53 11.42
CA ARG A 325 26.51 22.94 10.98
C ARG A 325 27.50 23.03 12.15
N ALA A 326 27.12 23.64 13.26
CA ALA A 326 28.00 23.78 14.43
C ALA A 326 28.34 22.41 15.03
N THR A 327 27.35 21.53 15.15
CA THR A 327 27.52 20.15 15.63
C THR A 327 28.43 19.35 14.70
N TYR A 328 28.25 19.48 13.38
CA TYR A 328 29.12 18.83 12.40
C TYR A 328 30.57 19.28 12.51
N VAL A 329 30.83 20.58 12.57
CA VAL A 329 32.19 21.14 12.69
C VAL A 329 32.87 20.65 13.97
N LEU A 330 32.15 20.64 15.09
CA LEU A 330 32.65 20.09 16.34
C LEU A 330 32.99 18.60 16.21
N ALA A 331 32.04 17.80 15.73
CA ALA A 331 32.19 16.35 15.69
C ALA A 331 33.24 15.87 14.68
N ALA A 332 33.48 16.66 13.63
CA ALA A 332 34.55 16.43 12.66
C ALA A 332 35.97 16.59 13.24
N GLY A 333 36.12 16.94 14.52
CA GLY A 333 37.43 17.16 15.13
C GLY A 333 38.15 18.38 14.55
N SER A 334 37.45 19.25 13.81
CA SER A 334 37.94 20.58 13.53
C SER A 334 37.96 21.36 14.83
N CYS A 335 39.04 21.17 15.59
CA CYS A 335 39.56 22.20 16.45
C CYS A 335 39.63 23.43 15.56
N LEU A 336 38.66 24.35 15.70
CA LEU A 336 38.93 25.74 15.41
C LEU A 336 40.10 26.04 16.33
N ASN A 337 41.33 25.85 15.83
CA ASN A 337 42.53 26.22 16.53
C ASN A 337 42.28 27.66 16.95
N ALA A 338 42.03 27.87 18.24
CA ALA A 338 41.63 29.17 18.78
C ALA A 338 42.73 30.24 18.56
N LYS A 339 43.87 29.85 17.99
CA LYS A 339 44.97 30.70 17.56
C LYS A 339 44.74 31.44 16.23
N ASP A 340 43.74 31.07 15.41
CA ASP A 340 43.44 31.77 14.14
C ASP A 340 42.20 32.69 14.18
N ARG A 341 41.67 33.01 15.37
CA ARG A 341 40.57 33.98 15.51
C ARG A 341 41.01 35.44 15.67
N THR A 342 42.30 35.74 15.54
CA THR A 342 42.81 37.11 15.40
C THR A 342 43.16 37.40 13.96
N CYS A 343 42.16 37.60 13.10
CA CYS A 343 42.21 38.43 11.89
C CYS A 343 40.90 38.27 11.08
N ALA A 344 39.88 39.05 11.44
CA ALA A 344 38.91 39.68 10.54
C ALA A 344 38.01 40.61 11.37
#